data_AF-A0A357M619-F1
#
_entry.id   AF-A0A357M619-F1
#
_cell.length_a   1.000
_cell.length_b   1.000
_cell.length_c   1.000
_cell.angle_alpha   90.00
_cell.angle_beta   90.00
_cell.angle_gamma   90.00
#
_symmetry.space_group_name_H-M   'P 1'
#
loop_
_entity.id
_entity.type
_entity.pdbx_description
1 polymer ?
#
loop_
_entity_poly.entity_id
_entity_poly.type
_entity_poly.pdbx_seq_one_letter_code
_entity_poly.pdbx_strand_id
1 'polypeptide(L)'
;MLTESLSGLVFGEPAEMPIFPQAFPLDDSIYASYMGTYEGYGCKASVERRGQDYYFVWNDVEITPFYPISETRFHHTKHDSEYEFKRNAQGVLSFLGMHKKQDKS
;
A
#
# COMPACT_ATOMS: atom_id res chain seq x y z
N MET A 1 -4.40 -18.11 -14.53
CA MET A 1 -3.54 -18.44 -13.36
C MET A 1 -2.07 -18.44 -13.77
N LEU A 2 -1.13 -18.19 -12.85
CA LEU A 2 0.33 -18.15 -13.13
C LEU A 2 0.85 -19.38 -13.90
N THR A 3 0.27 -20.55 -13.64
CA THR A 3 0.57 -21.82 -14.32
C THR A 3 0.16 -21.83 -15.80
N GLU A 4 -0.91 -21.14 -16.18
CA GLU A 4 -1.37 -21.04 -17.57
C GLU A 4 -0.48 -20.08 -18.37
N SER A 5 -0.12 -18.93 -17.77
CA SER A 5 0.83 -17.98 -18.38
C SER A 5 2.22 -18.60 -18.58
N LEU A 6 2.68 -19.44 -17.64
CA LEU A 6 3.93 -20.18 -17.78
C LEU A 6 3.87 -21.24 -18.89
N SER A 7 2.74 -21.96 -19.03
CA SER A 7 2.52 -22.91 -20.11
C SER A 7 2.55 -22.20 -21.47
N GLY A 8 1.87 -21.07 -21.60
CA GLY A 8 1.88 -20.25 -22.81
C GLY A 8 3.30 -19.83 -23.24
N LEU A 9 4.13 -19.36 -22.30
CA LEU A 9 5.54 -19.03 -22.58
C LEU A 9 6.35 -20.23 -23.11
N VAL A 10 6.14 -21.43 -22.56
CA VAL A 10 6.83 -22.65 -23.00
C VAL A 10 6.42 -23.05 -24.42
N PHE A 11 5.18 -22.79 -24.81
CA PHE A 11 4.66 -23.11 -26.15
C PHE A 11 4.69 -21.94 -27.14
N GLY A 12 5.33 -20.81 -26.78
CA GLY A 12 5.48 -19.65 -27.65
C GLY A 12 4.20 -18.81 -27.80
N GLU A 13 3.21 -19.01 -26.93
CA GLU A 13 2.02 -18.18 -26.85
C GLU A 13 2.34 -16.88 -26.09
N PRO A 14 1.74 -15.74 -26.49
CA PRO A 14 1.92 -14.49 -25.78
C PRO A 14 1.34 -14.60 -24.36
N ALA A 15 2.21 -14.51 -23.35
CA ALA A 15 1.77 -14.44 -21.97
C ALA A 15 1.25 -13.03 -21.65
N GLU A 16 0.03 -12.97 -21.12
CA GLU A 16 -0.51 -11.76 -20.53
C GLU A 16 0.27 -11.45 -19.25
N MET A 17 1.07 -10.38 -19.31
CA MET A 17 1.79 -9.87 -18.15
C MET A 17 0.82 -9.04 -17.29
N PRO A 18 0.88 -9.14 -15.96
CA PRO A 18 0.10 -8.26 -15.09
C PRO A 18 0.51 -6.81 -15.36
N ILE A 19 -0.48 -5.96 -15.65
CA ILE A 19 -0.29 -4.53 -15.88
C ILE A 19 -0.38 -3.84 -14.52
N PHE A 20 0.73 -3.29 -14.06
CA PHE A 20 0.73 -2.49 -12.83
C PHE A 20 0.13 -1.11 -13.07
N PRO A 21 -0.68 -0.59 -12.13
CA PRO A 21 -1.28 0.73 -12.24
C PRO A 21 -0.20 1.82 -12.29
N GLN A 22 -0.48 2.90 -13.01
CA GLN A 22 0.40 4.06 -13.10
C GLN A 22 0.53 4.75 -11.73
N ALA A 23 1.75 5.14 -11.38
CA ALA A 23 1.99 5.92 -10.18
C ALA A 23 1.30 7.30 -10.24
N PHE A 24 0.68 7.68 -9.14
CA PHE A 24 0.05 8.97 -8.93
C PHE A 24 1.03 9.94 -8.25
N PRO A 25 1.23 11.15 -8.77
CA PRO A 25 2.11 12.13 -8.12
C PRO A 25 1.42 12.68 -6.85
N LEU A 26 1.66 12.01 -5.73
CA LEU A 26 1.12 12.41 -4.44
C LEU A 26 1.96 13.53 -3.81
N ASP A 27 1.30 14.58 -3.35
CA ASP A 27 1.95 15.67 -2.63
C ASP A 27 2.48 15.20 -1.27
N ASP A 28 3.71 15.61 -0.95
CA ASP A 28 4.41 15.23 0.27
C ASP A 28 3.65 15.61 1.55
N SER A 29 2.95 16.76 1.54
CA SER A 29 2.17 17.23 2.69
C SER A 29 0.93 16.35 2.92
N ILE A 30 0.34 15.82 1.85
CA ILE A 30 -0.78 14.87 1.94
C ILE A 30 -0.26 13.55 2.53
N TYR A 31 0.85 13.02 2.01
CA TYR A 31 1.40 11.76 2.51
C TYR A 31 1.84 11.86 3.97
N ALA A 32 2.41 13.00 4.39
CA ALA A 32 2.76 13.25 5.79
C ALA A 32 1.55 13.10 6.73
N SER A 33 0.33 13.41 6.27
CA SER A 33 -0.89 13.21 7.06
C SER A 33 -1.22 11.72 7.30
N TYR A 34 -0.76 10.84 6.41
CA TYR A 34 -0.94 9.38 6.50
C TYR A 34 0.15 8.69 7.31
N MET A 35 1.33 9.29 7.43
CA MET A 35 2.44 8.71 8.19
C MET A 35 2.10 8.54 9.67
N GLY A 36 2.52 7.43 10.27
CA GLY A 36 2.28 7.11 11.67
C GLY A 36 1.92 5.65 11.89
N THR A 37 1.62 5.30 13.14
CA THR A 37 1.26 3.93 13.50
C THR A 37 -0.26 3.76 13.54
N TYR A 38 -0.78 2.72 12.89
CA TYR A 38 -2.18 2.32 12.92
C TYR A 38 -2.29 1.00 13.67
N GLU A 39 -3.24 0.90 14.60
CA GLU A 39 -3.48 -0.30 15.40
C GLU A 39 -4.97 -0.68 15.36
N GLY A 40 -5.25 -1.98 15.31
CA GLY A 40 -6.61 -2.50 15.32
C GLY A 40 -6.62 -4.00 15.00
N TYR A 41 -7.65 -4.71 15.47
CA TYR A 41 -7.84 -6.14 15.18
C TYR A 41 -6.62 -7.03 15.50
N GLY A 42 -5.81 -6.66 16.51
CA GLY A 42 -4.59 -7.39 16.88
C GLY A 42 -3.42 -7.20 15.90
N CYS A 43 -3.54 -6.29 14.95
CA CYS A 43 -2.51 -5.94 13.97
C CYS A 43 -2.04 -4.49 14.17
N LYS A 44 -0.81 -4.23 13.75
CA LYS A 44 -0.21 -2.90 13.69
C LYS A 44 0.43 -2.68 12.32
N ALA A 45 0.26 -1.48 11.77
CA ALA A 45 0.95 -1.02 10.58
C ALA A 45 1.57 0.36 10.81
N SER A 46 2.89 0.47 10.63
CA SER A 46 3.56 1.77 10.57
C SER A 46 3.64 2.23 9.13
N VAL A 47 3.12 3.41 8.85
CA VAL A 47 3.20 4.07 7.54
C VAL A 47 4.40 5.00 7.57
N GLU A 48 5.43 4.66 6.79
CA GLU A 48 6.75 5.27 6.85
C GLU A 48 7.20 5.78 5.49
N ARG A 49 8.06 6.81 5.50
CA ARG A 49 8.84 7.25 4.35
C ARG A 49 10.32 7.05 4.64
N ARG A 50 11.07 6.48 3.69
CA ARG A 50 12.53 6.38 3.78
C ARG A 50 13.12 6.95 2.50
N GLY A 51 13.67 8.16 2.58
CA GLY A 51 14.05 8.92 1.39
C GLY A 51 12.83 9.26 0.53
N GLN A 52 12.81 8.80 -0.72
CA GLN A 52 11.69 9.01 -1.65
C GLN A 52 10.68 7.85 -1.67
N ASP A 53 11.00 6.75 -0.99
CA ASP A 53 10.19 5.53 -1.05
C ASP A 53 9.23 5.43 0.14
N TYR A 54 8.09 4.79 -0.11
CA TYR A 54 6.99 4.62 0.82
C TYR A 54 6.89 3.17 1.31
N TYR A 55 6.65 2.98 2.61
CA TYR A 55 6.66 1.66 3.25
C TYR A 55 5.53 1.48 4.26
N PHE A 56 4.92 0.30 4.24
CA PHE A 56 4.12 -0.20 5.36
C PHE A 56 5.00 -1.18 6.14
N VAL A 57 5.15 -0.97 7.44
CA VAL A 57 5.82 -1.91 8.34
C VAL A 57 4.78 -2.62 9.18
N TRP A 58 4.52 -3.88 8.88
CA TRP A 58 3.53 -4.69 9.58
C TRP A 58 4.14 -5.34 10.81
N ASN A 59 3.54 -5.08 11.98
CA ASN A 59 3.89 -5.67 13.27
C ASN A 59 5.40 -5.57 13.60
N ASP A 60 6.08 -4.51 13.14
CA ASP A 60 7.53 -4.28 13.27
C ASP A 60 8.42 -5.34 12.58
N VAL A 61 7.86 -6.19 11.72
CA VAL A 61 8.58 -7.32 11.10
C VAL A 61 8.63 -7.19 9.59
N GLU A 62 7.47 -7.12 8.94
CA GLU A 62 7.38 -7.17 7.48
C GLU A 62 7.37 -5.76 6.90
N ILE A 63 8.28 -5.49 5.95
CA ILE A 63 8.41 -4.18 5.29
C ILE A 63 7.90 -4.31 3.86
N THR A 64 6.83 -3.60 3.57
CA THR A 64 6.09 -3.65 2.32
C THR A 64 6.30 -2.34 1.54
N PRO A 65 7.10 -2.34 0.46
CA PRO A 65 7.27 -1.15 -0.39
C PRO A 65 6.07 -0.93 -1.31
N PHE A 66 5.56 0.29 -1.35
CA PHE A 66 4.38 0.67 -2.14
C PHE A 66 4.54 2.01 -2.86
N TYR A 67 3.62 2.32 -3.76
CA TYR A 67 3.51 3.62 -4.40
C TYR A 67 2.05 4.07 -4.52
N PRO A 68 1.76 5.38 -4.47
CA PRO A 68 0.41 5.91 -4.63
C PRO A 68 -0.11 5.66 -6.04
N ILE A 69 -1.38 5.31 -6.15
CA ILE A 69 -2.14 5.21 -7.42
C ILE A 69 -3.36 6.14 -7.44
N SER A 70 -3.69 6.73 -6.28
CA SER A 70 -4.55 7.88 -6.11
C SER A 70 -4.13 8.62 -4.83
N GLU A 71 -4.91 9.61 -4.39
CA GLU A 71 -4.67 10.22 -3.07
C GLU A 71 -4.74 9.18 -1.94
N THR A 72 -5.72 8.27 -1.95
CA THR A 72 -5.99 7.36 -0.83
C THR A 72 -5.66 5.90 -1.09
N ARG A 73 -5.28 5.52 -2.31
CA ARG A 73 -4.95 4.14 -2.70
C ARG A 73 -3.48 4.01 -3.05
N PHE A 74 -2.91 2.89 -2.62
CA PHE A 74 -1.50 2.54 -2.79
C PHE A 74 -1.39 1.13 -3.34
N HIS A 75 -0.47 0.91 -4.27
CA HIS A 75 -0.21 -0.39 -4.88
C HIS A 75 1.15 -0.91 -4.43
N HIS A 76 1.25 -2.22 -4.20
CA HIS A 76 2.48 -2.89 -3.87
C HIS A 76 3.48 -2.81 -5.04
N THR A 77 4.76 -2.56 -4.79
CA THR A 77 5.74 -2.39 -5.89
C THR A 77 6.03 -3.68 -6.68
N LYS A 78 5.73 -4.85 -6.11
CA LYS A 78 6.07 -6.17 -6.69
C LYS A 78 4.92 -7.15 -6.89
N HIS A 79 3.76 -6.86 -6.32
CA HIS A 79 2.63 -7.81 -6.25
C HIS A 79 1.39 -7.06 -6.68
N ASP A 80 0.43 -7.77 -7.28
CA ASP A 80 -0.87 -7.22 -7.60
C ASP A 80 -1.70 -7.15 -6.30
N SER A 81 -1.46 -6.09 -5.54
CA SER A 81 -2.06 -5.89 -4.22
C SER A 81 -2.16 -4.41 -3.93
N GLU A 82 -3.30 -4.01 -3.38
CA GLU A 82 -3.60 -2.62 -3.08
C GLU A 82 -4.02 -2.43 -1.64
N TYR A 83 -3.80 -1.21 -1.15
CA TYR A 83 -4.15 -0.77 0.18
C TYR A 83 -4.89 0.57 0.09
N GLU A 84 -5.94 0.71 0.89
CA GLU A 84 -6.80 1.88 0.87
C GLU A 84 -6.88 2.53 2.26
N PHE A 85 -6.66 3.85 2.28
CA PHE A 85 -7.02 4.70 3.40
C PHE A 85 -8.45 5.20 3.24
N LYS A 86 -9.19 5.23 4.34
CA LYS A 86 -10.55 5.75 4.38
C LYS A 86 -10.64 6.91 5.34
N ARG A 87 -11.45 7.91 4.99
CA ARG A 87 -11.84 8.98 5.89
C ARG A 87 -13.32 8.79 6.24
N ASN A 88 -13.65 8.88 7.51
CA ASN A 88 -15.05 8.93 7.93
C ASN A 88 -15.63 10.35 7.74
N ALA A 89 -16.91 10.54 8.07
CA ALA A 89 -17.61 11.82 7.94
C ALA A 89 -16.97 12.98 8.74
N GLN A 90 -16.18 12.66 9.77
CA GLN A 90 -15.44 13.62 10.59
C GLN A 90 -14.02 13.86 10.08
N GLY A 91 -13.66 13.29 8.92
CA GLY A 91 -12.32 13.40 8.32
C GLY A 91 -11.26 12.51 8.97
N VAL A 92 -11.63 11.67 9.95
CA VAL A 92 -10.71 10.79 10.67
C VAL A 92 -10.27 9.67 9.74
N LEU A 93 -8.96 9.53 9.64
CA LEU A 93 -8.31 8.57 8.77
C LEU A 93 -8.22 7.19 9.43
N SER A 94 -8.51 6.15 8.65
CA SER A 94 -8.26 4.75 8.98
C SER A 94 -7.51 4.06 7.86
N PHE A 95 -6.79 2.99 8.20
CA PHE A 95 -6.04 2.18 7.25
C PHE A 95 -6.47 0.72 7.41
N LEU A 96 -7.12 0.15 6.40
CA LEU A 96 -7.74 -1.19 6.47
C LEU A 96 -8.61 -1.39 7.74
N GLY A 97 -9.31 -0.34 8.18
CA GLY A 97 -10.12 -0.35 9.39
C GLY A 97 -9.35 -0.15 10.70
N MET A 98 -8.01 -0.15 10.69
CA MET A 98 -7.19 0.23 11.85
C MET A 98 -7.21 1.74 12.04
N HIS A 99 -7.12 2.16 13.30
CA HIS A 99 -7.12 3.58 13.66
C HIS A 99 -5.70 4.06 13.94
N LYS A 100 -5.42 5.30 13.55
CA LYS A 100 -4.14 5.92 13.86
C LYS A 100 -3.99 6.04 15.37
N LYS A 101 -2.88 5.54 15.91
CA LYS A 101 -2.53 5.68 17.32
C LYS A 101 -2.33 7.16 17.61
N GLN A 102 -2.95 7.65 18.68
CA GLN A 102 -2.66 8.99 19.16
C GLN A 102 -1.26 8.99 19.79
N ASP A 103 -0.37 9.82 19.27
CA ASP A 103 0.89 10.11 19.94
C ASP A 103 0.55 10.80 21.27
N LYS A 104 0.79 10.11 22.38
CA LYS A 104 0.76 10.75 23.70
C LYS A 104 2.05 11.54 23.83
N SER A 105 1.97 12.85 23.59
CA SER A 105 3.00 13.81 24.02
C SER A 105 3.16 13.83 25.54
#